data_AF-A0A938W5M4-F1
#
_entry.id   AF-A0A938W5M4-F1
#
_cell.length_a   1.000
_cell.length_b   1.000
_cell.length_c   1.000
_cell.angle_alpha   90.00
_cell.angle_beta   90.00
_cell.angle_gamma   90.00
#
_symmetry.space_group_name_H-M   'P 1'
#
loop_
_entity.id
_entity.type
_entity.pdbx_description
1 polymer ?
#
loop_
_entity_poly.entity_id
_entity_poly.type
_entity_poly.pdbx_seq_one_letter_code
_entity_poly.pdbx_strand_id
1 'polypeptide(L)'
;MSDSDQSASSSGHRARLRQRFAADPAALADVELLELILTFAIPRLDVAPRARALLDRFGSPAGVLTAAQRELLEVAGIGEQTALFLLAVGRFAGRAEAQVEPHPLASDQAERALPRQAALFPAETAPSLDREIEEADAKPAPSAIHTFADDESANALIFLPHAAQFATLEAFKAHLAARLPYNSASTRRRRANYMLARFYPDDKLNTPLTYFAARCATPEDLQPAVFYHLLAAEPLAARVADDLVWPALPLGRLSREAIRDFVLRLLPDLGAASLKKVLHAIFNAYTILGVGAEDREVLRFQAHPGTLEGLLYVLTAEFAGPGMHTFERLEASPLRRWLLWDRDWLRRQLANLADLGVVSKVSEIDSLRQFTLPFDQMTALRHYFENPRRGTVALREKP
;
A
#
# COMPACT_ATOMS: atom_id res chain seq x y z
N MET A 1 21.60 -27.45 -41.99
CA MET A 1 22.62 -27.58 -40.93
C MET A 1 23.13 -26.16 -40.65
N SER A 2 22.41 -25.35 -39.88
CA SER A 2 22.35 -25.32 -38.41
C SER A 2 23.70 -24.98 -37.77
N ASP A 3 23.93 -23.67 -37.59
CA ASP A 3 24.50 -23.13 -36.35
C ASP A 3 24.35 -21.61 -36.34
N SER A 4 23.37 -21.13 -35.59
CA SER A 4 23.22 -19.70 -35.27
C SER A 4 22.37 -19.57 -34.01
N ASP A 5 22.99 -19.64 -32.82
CA ASP A 5 22.70 -18.68 -31.74
C ASP A 5 23.61 -18.91 -30.53
N GLN A 6 24.64 -18.07 -30.38
CA GLN A 6 25.43 -17.98 -29.16
C GLN A 6 25.76 -16.51 -28.89
N SER A 7 24.81 -15.79 -28.27
CA SER A 7 25.03 -14.74 -27.26
C SER A 7 23.72 -14.00 -26.90
N ALA A 8 22.70 -14.73 -26.46
CA ALA A 8 21.56 -14.11 -25.78
C ALA A 8 22.00 -13.67 -24.38
N SER A 9 21.99 -12.36 -24.09
CA SER A 9 22.38 -11.82 -22.78
C SER A 9 21.62 -12.51 -21.62
N SER A 10 22.33 -12.85 -20.54
CA SER A 10 21.77 -13.51 -19.35
C SER A 10 20.63 -12.72 -18.69
N SER A 11 20.62 -11.39 -18.87
CA SER A 11 19.53 -10.51 -18.46
C SER A 11 18.23 -10.79 -19.22
N GLY A 12 18.33 -11.06 -20.54
CA GLY A 12 17.18 -11.41 -21.38
C GLY A 12 16.58 -12.77 -21.04
N HIS A 13 17.41 -13.75 -20.66
CA HIS A 13 16.91 -15.08 -20.26
C HIS A 13 16.09 -15.01 -18.96
N ARG A 14 16.59 -14.30 -17.94
CA ARG A 14 15.88 -14.10 -16.67
C ARG A 14 14.54 -13.39 -16.86
N ALA A 15 14.47 -12.39 -17.75
CA ALA A 15 13.23 -11.70 -18.06
C ALA A 15 12.20 -12.62 -18.75
N ARG A 16 12.65 -13.45 -19.69
CA ARG A 16 11.79 -14.43 -20.38
C ARG A 16 11.25 -15.51 -19.44
N LEU A 17 12.06 -16.01 -18.49
CA LEU A 17 11.59 -16.98 -17.47
C LEU A 17 10.47 -16.38 -16.60
N ARG A 18 10.63 -15.13 -16.15
CA ARG A 18 9.60 -14.43 -15.36
C ARG A 18 8.32 -14.20 -16.15
N GLN A 19 8.43 -13.81 -17.41
CA GLN A 19 7.28 -13.62 -18.29
C GLN A 19 6.52 -14.93 -18.54
N ARG A 20 7.24 -16.03 -18.78
CA ARG A 20 6.62 -17.36 -18.95
C ARG A 20 5.89 -17.82 -17.70
N PHE A 21 6.51 -17.69 -16.53
CA PHE A 21 5.87 -18.05 -15.25
C PHE A 21 4.64 -17.18 -14.96
N ALA A 22 4.68 -15.88 -15.27
CA ALA A 22 3.55 -14.97 -15.07
C ALA A 22 2.38 -15.27 -16.02
N ALA A 23 2.65 -15.77 -17.22
CA ALA A 23 1.63 -16.17 -18.18
C ALA A 23 0.97 -17.51 -17.80
N ASP A 24 1.77 -18.49 -17.42
CA ASP A 24 1.30 -19.80 -16.97
C ASP A 24 2.32 -20.43 -15.98
N PRO A 25 1.98 -20.51 -14.68
CA PRO A 25 2.85 -21.14 -13.68
C PRO A 25 3.17 -22.62 -13.96
N ALA A 26 2.31 -23.34 -14.70
CA ALA A 26 2.51 -24.74 -15.06
C ALA A 26 3.40 -24.93 -16.31
N ALA A 27 3.74 -23.85 -17.02
CA ALA A 27 4.49 -23.91 -18.28
C ALA A 27 6.03 -24.00 -18.10
N LEU A 28 6.54 -23.96 -16.88
CA LEU A 28 7.97 -24.14 -16.59
C LEU A 28 8.25 -25.58 -16.22
N ALA A 29 9.29 -26.16 -16.83
CA ALA A 29 9.83 -27.43 -16.37
C ALA A 29 10.50 -27.27 -14.98
N ASP A 30 10.61 -28.35 -14.21
CA ASP A 30 11.22 -28.35 -12.86
C ASP A 30 12.58 -27.64 -12.79
N VAL A 31 13.41 -27.82 -13.81
CA VAL A 31 14.72 -27.16 -13.91
C VAL A 31 14.60 -25.65 -14.14
N GLU A 32 13.65 -25.22 -14.96
CA GLU A 32 13.41 -23.79 -15.25
C GLU A 32 12.75 -23.09 -14.06
N LEU A 33 11.87 -23.81 -13.34
CA LEU A 33 11.27 -23.34 -12.10
C LEU A 33 12.33 -23.16 -11.01
N LEU A 34 13.21 -24.15 -10.83
CA LEU A 34 14.30 -24.05 -9.88
C LEU A 34 15.30 -22.96 -10.28
N GLU A 35 15.58 -22.81 -11.57
CA GLU A 35 16.41 -21.73 -12.09
C GLU A 35 15.81 -20.37 -11.72
N LEU A 36 14.51 -20.16 -11.97
CA LEU A 36 13.79 -18.96 -11.62
C LEU A 36 13.90 -18.66 -10.12
N ILE A 37 13.68 -19.66 -9.26
CA ILE A 37 13.83 -19.56 -7.80
C ILE A 37 15.24 -19.08 -7.42
N LEU A 38 16.28 -19.68 -8.01
CA LEU A 38 17.68 -19.31 -7.75
C LEU A 38 18.02 -17.90 -8.23
N THR A 39 17.33 -17.34 -9.24
CA THR A 39 17.57 -15.95 -9.68
C THR A 39 17.27 -14.92 -8.59
N PHE A 40 16.40 -15.25 -7.63
CA PHE A 40 16.05 -14.39 -6.50
C PHE A 40 17.12 -14.43 -5.39
N ALA A 41 17.78 -15.56 -5.20
CA ALA A 41 18.82 -15.74 -4.19
C ALA A 41 20.23 -15.38 -4.69
N ILE A 42 20.49 -15.51 -6.00
CA ILE A 42 21.83 -15.31 -6.60
C ILE A 42 21.75 -14.23 -7.71
N PRO A 43 22.05 -12.96 -7.38
CA PRO A 43 22.05 -11.87 -8.35
C PRO A 43 23.29 -11.93 -9.26
N ARG A 44 23.10 -11.63 -10.56
CA ARG A 44 24.18 -11.36 -11.55
C ARG A 44 25.07 -12.55 -11.96
N LEU A 45 24.74 -13.78 -11.59
CA LEU A 45 25.43 -15.00 -12.06
C LEU A 45 24.51 -15.89 -12.91
N ASP A 46 25.07 -16.72 -13.77
CA ASP A 46 24.30 -17.77 -14.43
C ASP A 46 23.93 -18.85 -13.40
N VAL A 47 22.63 -19.12 -13.28
CA VAL A 47 22.06 -20.04 -12.29
C VAL A 47 21.53 -21.34 -12.93
N ALA A 48 21.48 -21.41 -14.27
CA ALA A 48 21.00 -22.60 -14.98
C ALA A 48 21.84 -23.86 -14.66
N PRO A 49 23.20 -23.80 -14.63
CA PRO A 49 24.01 -24.96 -14.27
C PRO A 49 23.80 -25.40 -12.81
N ARG A 50 23.46 -24.47 -11.91
CA ARG A 50 23.22 -24.75 -10.49
C ARG A 50 21.86 -25.40 -10.28
N ALA A 51 20.84 -24.96 -10.99
CA ALA A 51 19.52 -25.60 -10.99
C ALA A 51 19.62 -27.05 -11.48
N ARG A 52 20.36 -27.29 -12.58
CA ARG A 52 20.61 -28.64 -13.08
C ARG A 52 21.36 -29.51 -12.06
N ALA A 53 22.47 -29.01 -11.49
CA ALA A 53 23.26 -29.75 -10.51
C ALA A 53 22.46 -30.11 -9.24
N LEU A 54 21.56 -29.24 -8.79
CA LEU A 54 20.66 -29.53 -7.68
C LEU A 54 19.67 -30.64 -8.03
N LEU A 55 19.04 -30.59 -9.20
CA LEU A 55 18.11 -31.65 -9.62
C LEU A 55 18.80 -32.97 -9.90
N ASP A 56 20.00 -32.96 -10.48
CA ASP A 56 20.76 -34.18 -10.73
C ASP A 56 21.15 -34.88 -9.41
N ARG A 57 21.43 -34.10 -8.36
CA ARG A 57 21.81 -34.61 -7.04
C ARG A 57 20.62 -35.05 -6.19
N PHE A 58 19.51 -34.30 -6.21
CA PHE A 58 18.38 -34.50 -5.30
C PHE A 58 17.12 -35.05 -6.01
N GLY A 59 17.19 -35.30 -7.31
CA GLY A 59 16.20 -35.99 -8.14
C GLY A 59 14.96 -35.20 -8.52
N SER A 60 14.49 -34.29 -7.66
CA SER A 60 13.25 -33.53 -7.86
C SER A 60 13.29 -32.18 -7.13
N PRO A 61 12.44 -31.21 -7.50
CA PRO A 61 12.29 -29.97 -6.74
C PRO A 61 11.95 -30.22 -5.27
N ALA A 62 11.07 -31.19 -4.98
CA ALA A 62 10.76 -31.59 -3.61
C ALA A 62 12.01 -32.07 -2.88
N GLY A 63 12.82 -32.93 -3.51
CA GLY A 63 14.09 -33.42 -2.97
C GLY A 63 15.08 -32.29 -2.65
N VAL A 64 15.18 -31.28 -3.52
CA VAL A 64 16.01 -30.09 -3.29
C VAL A 64 15.52 -29.29 -2.07
N LEU A 65 14.21 -29.11 -1.95
CA LEU A 65 13.58 -28.29 -0.90
C LEU A 65 13.56 -28.98 0.48
N THR A 66 13.70 -30.31 0.52
CA THR A 66 13.74 -31.11 1.76
C THR A 66 15.13 -31.62 2.14
N ALA A 67 16.15 -31.40 1.30
CA ALA A 67 17.53 -31.83 1.56
C ALA A 67 18.10 -31.26 2.86
N ALA A 68 19.13 -31.90 3.43
CA ALA A 68 19.82 -31.32 4.57
C ALA A 68 20.66 -30.10 4.12
N GLN A 69 20.73 -29.05 4.95
CA GLN A 69 21.49 -27.85 4.63
C GLN A 69 22.96 -28.15 4.26
N ARG A 70 23.57 -29.11 4.96
CA ARG A 70 24.96 -29.54 4.70
C ARG A 70 25.13 -30.11 3.30
N GLU A 71 24.16 -30.86 2.79
CA GLU A 71 24.21 -31.47 1.46
C GLU A 71 24.00 -30.43 0.35
N LEU A 72 23.17 -29.41 0.59
CA LEU A 72 22.98 -28.30 -0.33
C LEU A 72 24.28 -27.49 -0.50
N LEU A 73 25.02 -27.27 0.60
CA LEU A 73 26.30 -26.56 0.60
C LEU A 73 27.41 -27.26 -0.18
N GLU A 74 27.29 -28.57 -0.40
CA GLU A 74 28.25 -29.32 -1.23
C GLU A 74 28.04 -29.11 -2.73
N VAL A 75 26.93 -28.49 -3.15
CA VAL A 75 26.71 -28.15 -4.56
C VAL A 75 27.44 -26.85 -4.90
N ALA A 76 28.33 -26.92 -5.90
CA ALA A 76 29.18 -25.80 -6.28
C ALA A 76 28.36 -24.53 -6.61
N GLY A 77 28.66 -23.44 -5.90
CA GLY A 77 27.96 -22.17 -6.07
C GLY A 77 26.69 -22.01 -5.22
N ILE A 78 26.34 -23.00 -4.38
CA ILE A 78 25.29 -22.85 -3.37
C ILE A 78 25.94 -22.42 -2.05
N GLY A 79 25.79 -21.13 -1.72
CA GLY A 79 26.23 -20.58 -0.44
C GLY A 79 25.16 -20.74 0.65
N GLU A 80 25.54 -20.45 1.89
CA GLU A 80 24.65 -20.56 3.06
C GLU A 80 23.31 -19.83 2.90
N GLN A 81 23.33 -18.63 2.31
CA GLN A 81 22.14 -17.83 2.07
C GLN A 81 21.20 -18.47 1.04
N THR A 82 21.76 -19.05 -0.03
CA THR A 82 20.97 -19.76 -1.05
C THR A 82 20.39 -21.06 -0.48
N ALA A 83 21.17 -21.81 0.30
CA ALA A 83 20.70 -23.02 0.97
C ALA A 83 19.55 -22.70 1.95
N LEU A 84 19.71 -21.65 2.77
CA LEU A 84 18.66 -21.22 3.71
C LEU A 84 17.38 -20.80 2.98
N PHE A 85 17.51 -20.08 1.86
CA PHE A 85 16.37 -19.68 1.04
C PHE A 85 15.59 -20.89 0.49
N LEU A 86 16.29 -21.89 -0.08
CA LEU A 86 15.65 -23.12 -0.57
C LEU A 86 14.91 -23.87 0.54
N LEU A 87 15.52 -24.01 1.72
CA LEU A 87 14.88 -24.65 2.86
C LEU A 87 13.66 -23.88 3.37
N ALA A 88 13.70 -22.54 3.35
CA ALA A 88 12.56 -21.71 3.71
C ALA A 88 11.37 -21.91 2.75
N VAL A 89 11.64 -21.96 1.45
CA VAL A 89 10.64 -22.26 0.41
C VAL A 89 10.03 -23.65 0.65
N GLY A 90 10.86 -24.67 0.90
CA GLY A 90 10.39 -26.03 1.19
C GLY A 90 9.52 -26.14 2.45
N ARG A 91 9.93 -25.47 3.54
CA ARG A 91 9.16 -25.43 4.78
C ARG A 91 7.82 -24.73 4.61
N PHE A 92 7.76 -23.71 3.77
CA PHE A 92 6.52 -23.02 3.46
C PHE A 92 5.59 -23.90 2.61
N ALA A 93 6.11 -24.50 1.54
CA ALA A 93 5.36 -25.41 0.66
C ALA A 93 4.77 -26.61 1.43
N GLY A 94 5.58 -27.28 2.26
CA GLY A 94 5.12 -28.42 3.06
C GLY A 94 4.06 -28.05 4.12
N ARG A 95 4.06 -26.80 4.63
CA ARG A 95 2.97 -26.33 5.52
C ARG A 95 1.67 -26.05 4.76
N ALA A 96 1.77 -25.51 3.55
CA ALA A 96 0.61 -25.28 2.69
C ALA A 96 -0.05 -26.61 2.30
N GLU A 97 0.73 -27.63 1.95
CA GLU A 97 0.22 -28.97 1.62
C GLU A 97 -0.38 -29.69 2.85
N ALA A 98 0.23 -29.57 4.04
CA ALA A 98 -0.27 -30.19 5.26
C ALA A 98 -1.60 -29.60 5.78
N GLN A 99 -2.01 -28.42 5.28
CA GLN A 99 -3.30 -27.79 5.58
C GLN A 99 -4.40 -28.17 4.56
N VAL A 100 -4.07 -28.97 3.55
CA VAL A 100 -5.02 -29.52 2.58
C VAL A 100 -5.33 -30.96 3.01
N GLU A 101 -6.38 -31.18 3.80
CA GLU A 101 -6.94 -32.53 3.93
C GLU A 101 -7.43 -33.02 2.55
N PRO A 102 -7.27 -34.31 2.21
CA PRO A 102 -7.70 -34.84 0.93
C PRO A 102 -9.21 -34.89 0.91
N HIS A 103 -9.83 -33.90 0.28
CA HIS A 103 -11.19 -34.07 -0.23
C HIS A 103 -11.13 -35.18 -1.29
N PRO A 104 -11.86 -36.31 -1.15
CA PRO A 104 -11.73 -37.40 -2.10
C PRO A 104 -12.20 -36.91 -3.46
N LEU A 105 -11.29 -36.95 -4.44
CA LEU A 105 -11.62 -36.86 -5.85
C LEU A 105 -12.42 -38.12 -6.19
N ALA A 106 -13.74 -37.99 -6.17
CA ALA A 106 -14.61 -38.95 -6.81
C ALA A 106 -14.38 -38.83 -8.32
N SER A 107 -13.88 -39.92 -8.88
CA SER A 107 -13.81 -40.21 -10.30
C SER A 107 -15.13 -39.88 -11.01
N ASP A 108 -14.97 -39.36 -12.21
CA ASP A 108 -15.99 -39.24 -13.25
C ASP A 108 -16.86 -40.52 -13.34
N GLN A 109 -18.18 -40.38 -13.08
CA GLN A 109 -19.32 -40.97 -13.80
C GLN A 109 -20.60 -41.12 -12.95
N ALA A 110 -21.72 -40.75 -13.59
CA ALA A 110 -23.12 -41.08 -13.33
C ALA A 110 -23.94 -40.20 -12.35
N GLU A 111 -24.93 -39.53 -12.95
CA GLU A 111 -26.16 -38.98 -12.38
C GLU A 111 -26.63 -39.67 -11.09
N ARG A 112 -26.81 -38.89 -10.01
CA ARG A 112 -27.80 -39.18 -8.97
C ARG A 112 -28.24 -37.91 -8.27
N ALA A 113 -29.53 -37.61 -8.41
CA ALA A 113 -30.20 -36.45 -7.84
C ALA A 113 -30.03 -36.38 -6.31
N LEU A 114 -29.58 -35.22 -5.81
CA LEU A 114 -29.65 -34.89 -4.39
C LEU A 114 -31.12 -34.70 -3.97
N PRO A 115 -31.54 -35.21 -2.79
CA PRO A 115 -32.89 -34.99 -2.31
C PRO A 115 -33.09 -33.50 -2.01
N ARG A 116 -34.07 -32.88 -2.68
CA ARG A 116 -34.48 -31.50 -2.40
C ARG A 116 -35.04 -31.43 -0.98
N GLN A 117 -34.32 -30.73 -0.10
CA GLN A 117 -34.84 -30.32 1.19
C GLN A 117 -35.99 -29.32 0.96
N ALA A 118 -37.18 -29.60 1.49
CA ALA A 118 -38.32 -28.71 1.36
C ALA A 118 -38.06 -27.41 2.14
N ALA A 119 -38.26 -26.26 1.49
CA ALA A 119 -38.12 -24.95 2.12
C ALA A 119 -39.15 -24.80 3.26
N LEU A 120 -38.66 -24.39 4.44
CA LEU A 120 -39.46 -24.21 5.66
C LEU A 120 -40.31 -22.92 5.66
N PHE A 121 -40.27 -22.13 4.59
CA PHE A 121 -41.06 -20.90 4.46
C PHE A 121 -41.61 -20.76 3.03
N PRO A 122 -42.86 -20.30 2.84
CA PRO A 122 -43.36 -19.96 1.52
C PRO A 122 -42.56 -18.77 0.97
N ALA A 123 -41.98 -18.94 -0.22
CA ALA A 123 -41.25 -17.88 -0.90
C ALA A 123 -42.24 -16.81 -1.39
N GLU A 124 -42.36 -15.70 -0.65
CA GLU A 124 -42.76 -14.43 -1.26
C GLU A 124 -41.56 -13.91 -2.07
N THR A 125 -41.83 -13.61 -3.32
CA THR A 125 -40.87 -13.23 -4.36
C THR A 125 -40.21 -11.90 -4.01
N ALA A 126 -39.06 -11.96 -3.35
CA ALA A 126 -38.11 -10.85 -3.35
C ALA A 126 -37.45 -10.79 -4.74
N PRO A 127 -37.32 -9.60 -5.37
CA PRO A 127 -36.67 -9.46 -6.65
C PRO A 127 -35.20 -9.87 -6.52
N SER A 128 -34.73 -10.70 -7.45
CA SER A 128 -33.36 -11.17 -7.53
C SER A 128 -32.40 -9.99 -7.66
N LEU A 129 -31.51 -9.85 -6.67
CA LEU A 129 -30.37 -8.95 -6.71
C LEU A 129 -29.21 -9.67 -7.41
N ASP A 130 -29.41 -9.99 -8.69
CA ASP A 130 -28.29 -10.12 -9.62
C ASP A 130 -27.89 -8.70 -10.01
N ARG A 131 -27.24 -7.99 -9.08
CA ARG A 131 -26.40 -6.86 -9.44
C ARG A 131 -24.99 -7.40 -9.51
N GLU A 132 -24.49 -7.42 -10.73
CA GLU A 132 -23.07 -7.43 -11.05
C GLU A 132 -22.33 -6.60 -10.00
N ILE A 133 -21.47 -7.27 -9.21
CA ILE A 133 -20.43 -6.60 -8.46
C ILE A 133 -19.47 -6.09 -9.53
N GLU A 134 -19.73 -4.90 -10.06
CA GLU A 134 -18.73 -4.14 -10.79
C GLU A 134 -17.53 -3.97 -9.85
N GLU A 135 -16.41 -4.58 -10.21
CA GLU A 135 -15.08 -4.26 -9.68
C GLU A 135 -14.75 -2.81 -10.04
N ALA A 136 -15.34 -1.86 -9.31
CA ALA A 136 -14.96 -0.47 -9.34
C ALA A 136 -13.73 -0.27 -8.44
N ASP A 137 -12.59 -0.84 -8.84
CA ASP A 137 -11.27 -0.48 -8.33
C ASP A 137 -10.28 -0.45 -9.53
N ALA A 138 -10.65 0.33 -10.55
CA ALA A 138 -9.73 0.70 -11.62
C ALA A 138 -8.65 1.62 -11.04
N LYS A 139 -7.55 1.02 -10.58
CA LYS A 139 -6.31 1.71 -10.21
C LYS A 139 -5.89 2.60 -11.40
N PRO A 140 -5.72 3.92 -11.23
CA PRO A 140 -5.21 4.75 -12.31
C PRO A 140 -3.81 4.24 -12.70
N ALA A 141 -3.54 4.20 -14.01
CA ALA A 141 -2.23 3.81 -14.53
C ALA A 141 -1.12 4.58 -13.80
N PRO A 142 0.03 3.94 -13.46
CA PRO A 142 1.07 4.61 -12.69
C PRO A 142 1.55 5.85 -13.46
N SER A 143 1.30 7.02 -12.88
CA SER A 143 1.78 8.29 -13.41
C SER A 143 3.32 8.27 -13.45
N ALA A 144 3.88 8.85 -14.51
CA ALA A 144 5.32 8.87 -14.69
C ALA A 144 6.00 9.51 -13.46
N ILE A 145 7.03 8.84 -12.93
CA ILE A 145 7.79 9.34 -11.79
C ILE A 145 8.44 10.66 -12.19
N HIS A 146 8.18 11.70 -11.40
CA HIS A 146 8.71 13.03 -11.60
C HIS A 146 9.31 13.56 -10.29
N THR A 147 9.96 14.71 -10.36
CA THR A 147 10.63 15.31 -9.21
C THR A 147 9.61 15.81 -8.19
N PHE A 148 9.66 15.28 -6.97
CA PHE A 148 8.94 15.81 -5.82
C PHE A 148 9.78 16.87 -5.12
N ALA A 149 9.56 18.14 -5.46
CA ALA A 149 10.20 19.26 -4.78
C ALA A 149 9.13 20.19 -4.22
N ASP A 150 9.53 20.99 -3.22
CA ASP A 150 8.70 22.04 -2.65
C ASP A 150 7.37 21.47 -2.13
N ASP A 151 7.45 20.74 -1.02
CA ASP A 151 6.36 19.92 -0.49
C ASP A 151 5.10 20.73 -0.13
N GLU A 152 5.27 22.00 0.23
CA GLU A 152 4.20 22.90 0.68
C GLU A 152 3.42 22.37 1.90
N SER A 153 3.98 21.43 2.68
CA SER A 153 3.28 20.77 3.80
C SER A 153 2.89 21.77 4.89
N ALA A 154 3.82 22.63 5.31
CA ALA A 154 3.53 23.67 6.31
C ALA A 154 2.47 24.67 5.81
N ASN A 155 2.55 25.07 4.54
CA ASN A 155 1.57 25.98 3.96
C ASN A 155 0.21 25.31 3.81
N ALA A 156 0.15 24.02 3.48
CA ALA A 156 -1.10 23.27 3.40
C ALA A 156 -1.84 23.26 4.75
N LEU A 157 -1.12 22.98 5.85
CA LEU A 157 -1.69 23.03 7.19
C LEU A 157 -2.23 24.42 7.58
N ILE A 158 -1.57 25.49 7.11
CA ILE A 158 -2.00 26.87 7.39
C ILE A 158 -3.21 27.27 6.53
N PHE A 159 -3.19 26.98 5.24
CA PHE A 159 -4.13 27.58 4.29
C PHE A 159 -5.36 26.72 3.96
N LEU A 160 -5.26 25.37 4.00
CA LEU A 160 -6.41 24.50 3.71
C LEU A 160 -7.60 24.71 4.67
N PRO A 161 -7.42 24.97 5.98
CA PRO A 161 -8.55 25.28 6.87
C PRO A 161 -9.37 26.50 6.44
N HIS A 162 -8.78 27.42 5.68
CA HIS A 162 -9.44 28.62 5.18
C HIS A 162 -10.15 28.41 3.84
N ALA A 163 -9.95 27.28 3.16
CA ALA A 163 -10.49 27.00 1.83
C ALA A 163 -12.03 27.14 1.79
N ALA A 164 -12.72 26.70 2.85
CA ALA A 164 -14.19 26.76 2.94
C ALA A 164 -14.76 28.20 3.00
N GLN A 165 -13.93 29.21 3.23
CA GLN A 165 -14.34 30.62 3.27
C GLN A 165 -14.52 31.22 1.86
N PHE A 166 -14.08 30.50 0.83
CA PHE A 166 -14.12 30.96 -0.56
C PHE A 166 -15.19 30.21 -1.36
N ALA A 167 -15.87 30.93 -2.26
CA ALA A 167 -16.91 30.34 -3.11
C ALA A 167 -16.34 29.53 -4.28
N THR A 168 -15.14 29.88 -4.77
CA THR A 168 -14.53 29.28 -5.97
C THR A 168 -13.05 28.98 -5.75
N LEU A 169 -12.53 27.99 -6.47
CA LEU A 169 -11.11 27.64 -6.41
C LEU A 169 -10.22 28.81 -6.86
N GLU A 170 -10.63 29.56 -7.88
CA GLU A 170 -9.91 30.76 -8.33
C GLU A 170 -9.85 31.86 -7.27
N ALA A 171 -10.91 32.07 -6.48
CA ALA A 171 -10.86 33.01 -5.36
C ALA A 171 -9.88 32.55 -4.26
N PHE A 172 -9.87 31.25 -3.96
CA PHE A 172 -8.92 30.68 -3.02
C PHE A 172 -7.47 30.74 -3.54
N LYS A 173 -7.26 30.47 -4.83
CA LYS A 173 -5.96 30.62 -5.52
C LYS A 173 -5.42 32.04 -5.44
N ALA A 174 -6.29 33.04 -5.65
CA ALA A 174 -5.92 34.44 -5.52
C ALA A 174 -5.50 34.77 -4.07
N HIS A 175 -6.20 34.22 -3.08
CA HIS A 175 -5.82 34.35 -1.68
C HIS A 175 -4.45 33.73 -1.39
N LEU A 176 -4.19 32.50 -1.85
CA LEU A 176 -2.88 31.83 -1.72
C LEU A 176 -1.77 32.69 -2.36
N ALA A 177 -1.97 33.13 -3.61
CA ALA A 177 -0.99 33.95 -4.32
C ALA A 177 -0.69 35.29 -3.63
N ALA A 178 -1.62 35.81 -2.82
CA ALA A 178 -1.44 37.04 -2.05
C ALA A 178 -0.76 36.79 -0.70
N ARG A 179 -1.01 35.66 -0.04
CA ARG A 179 -0.66 35.44 1.38
C ARG A 179 0.45 34.44 1.63
N LEU A 180 0.83 33.60 0.67
CA LEU A 180 1.93 32.65 0.84
C LEU A 180 3.24 33.37 1.25
N PRO A 181 4.04 32.80 2.16
CA PRO A 181 5.19 33.46 2.78
C PRO A 181 6.44 33.48 1.87
N TYR A 182 6.28 33.94 0.63
CA TYR A 182 7.38 34.11 -0.33
C TYR A 182 7.45 35.55 -0.82
N ASN A 183 8.66 36.10 -0.92
CA ASN A 183 8.87 37.49 -1.30
C ASN A 183 8.36 37.80 -2.73
N SER A 184 8.65 36.93 -3.70
CA SER A 184 8.26 37.14 -5.09
C SER A 184 6.81 36.76 -5.38
N ALA A 185 6.07 37.66 -6.04
CA ALA A 185 4.71 37.40 -6.51
C ALA A 185 4.64 36.25 -7.53
N SER A 186 5.63 36.11 -8.42
CA SER A 186 5.68 35.00 -9.38
C SER A 186 5.90 33.67 -8.66
N THR A 187 6.73 33.65 -7.62
CA THR A 187 6.92 32.46 -6.77
C THR A 187 5.63 32.09 -6.05
N ARG A 188 4.95 33.05 -5.41
CA ARG A 188 3.67 32.79 -4.72
C ARG A 188 2.63 32.19 -5.66
N ARG A 189 2.47 32.74 -6.87
CA ARG A 189 1.55 32.19 -7.88
C ARG A 189 1.90 30.75 -8.26
N ARG A 190 3.18 30.47 -8.50
CA ARG A 190 3.64 29.11 -8.82
C ARG A 190 3.39 28.13 -7.68
N ARG A 191 3.69 28.51 -6.43
CA ARG A 191 3.44 27.69 -5.24
C ARG A 191 1.97 27.43 -5.00
N ALA A 192 1.13 28.46 -5.15
CA ALA A 192 -0.33 28.31 -5.09
C ALA A 192 -0.80 27.25 -6.10
N ASN A 193 -0.32 27.29 -7.34
CA ASN A 193 -0.67 26.27 -8.34
C ASN A 193 -0.23 24.86 -7.93
N TYR A 194 0.97 24.70 -7.34
CA TYR A 194 1.44 23.40 -6.88
C TYR A 194 0.57 22.85 -5.75
N MET A 195 0.19 23.69 -4.78
CA MET A 195 -0.73 23.29 -3.72
C MET A 195 -2.09 22.86 -4.29
N LEU A 196 -2.67 23.65 -5.18
CA LEU A 196 -3.98 23.34 -5.74
C LEU A 196 -3.94 22.07 -6.61
N ALA A 197 -2.88 21.85 -7.38
CA ALA A 197 -2.73 20.62 -8.16
C ALA A 197 -2.68 19.35 -7.29
N ARG A 198 -2.11 19.44 -6.07
CA ARG A 198 -2.03 18.30 -5.13
C ARG A 198 -3.32 18.07 -4.37
N PHE A 199 -3.94 19.13 -3.86
CA PHE A 199 -5.07 19.02 -2.92
C PHE A 199 -6.44 19.19 -3.58
N TYR A 200 -6.49 19.70 -4.82
CA TYR A 200 -7.69 19.94 -5.60
C TYR A 200 -7.50 19.56 -7.09
N PRO A 201 -7.12 18.29 -7.39
CA PRO A 201 -6.79 17.87 -8.75
C PRO A 201 -7.97 17.99 -9.73
N ASP A 202 -9.21 17.88 -9.23
CA ASP A 202 -10.43 17.96 -10.04
C ASP A 202 -10.95 19.39 -10.27
N ASP A 203 -10.16 20.41 -9.90
CA ASP A 203 -10.52 21.84 -10.03
C ASP A 203 -11.81 22.23 -9.26
N LYS A 204 -12.15 21.47 -8.22
CA LYS A 204 -13.33 21.70 -7.37
C LYS A 204 -12.90 22.08 -5.97
N LEU A 205 -13.46 23.16 -5.43
CA LEU A 205 -13.22 23.58 -4.05
C LEU A 205 -14.15 22.89 -3.04
N ASN A 206 -15.38 22.56 -3.43
CA ASN A 206 -16.33 21.86 -2.57
C ASN A 206 -16.03 20.36 -2.55
N THR A 207 -15.05 19.97 -1.74
CA THR A 207 -14.57 18.59 -1.59
C THR A 207 -14.64 18.15 -0.13
N PRO A 208 -14.58 16.84 0.15
CA PRO A 208 -14.40 16.32 1.50
C PRO A 208 -13.22 16.96 2.24
N LEU A 209 -12.10 17.22 1.54
CA LEU A 209 -10.93 17.89 2.11
C LEU A 209 -11.27 19.28 2.65
N THR A 210 -11.95 20.11 1.86
CA THR A 210 -12.36 21.46 2.28
C THR A 210 -13.32 21.43 3.46
N TYR A 211 -14.28 20.50 3.45
CA TYR A 211 -15.22 20.33 4.56
C TYR A 211 -14.52 19.93 5.86
N PHE A 212 -13.59 18.97 5.76
CA PHE A 212 -12.81 18.43 6.86
C PHE A 212 -11.83 19.45 7.44
N ALA A 213 -10.99 20.06 6.60
CA ALA A 213 -9.94 20.98 7.03
C ALA A 213 -10.50 22.20 7.79
N ALA A 214 -11.68 22.67 7.43
CA ALA A 214 -12.36 23.77 8.12
C ALA A 214 -12.90 23.42 9.51
N ARG A 215 -12.90 22.12 9.89
CA ARG A 215 -13.48 21.60 11.14
C ARG A 215 -12.47 20.89 12.03
N CYS A 216 -11.23 20.70 11.56
CA CYS A 216 -10.11 20.27 12.39
C CYS A 216 -9.93 21.23 13.57
N ALA A 217 -9.81 20.69 14.78
CA ALA A 217 -9.61 21.51 15.97
C ALA A 217 -8.16 21.95 16.09
N THR A 218 -7.23 21.07 15.70
CA THR A 218 -5.80 21.35 15.71
C THR A 218 -5.14 20.98 14.37
N PRO A 219 -3.93 21.47 14.10
CA PRO A 219 -3.18 21.06 12.91
C PRO A 219 -2.94 19.54 12.84
N GLU A 220 -2.77 18.87 13.97
CA GLU A 220 -2.55 17.43 14.07
C GLU A 220 -3.74 16.61 13.54
N ASP A 221 -4.98 17.13 13.64
CA ASP A 221 -6.15 16.49 13.03
C ASP A 221 -6.07 16.49 11.50
N LEU A 222 -5.45 17.53 10.92
CA LEU A 222 -5.35 17.75 9.48
C LEU A 222 -4.13 17.06 8.85
N GLN A 223 -3.05 16.89 9.62
CA GLN A 223 -1.79 16.29 9.17
C GLN A 223 -1.97 14.99 8.37
N PRO A 224 -2.77 14.00 8.82
CA PRO A 224 -2.96 12.75 8.09
C PRO A 224 -3.58 12.94 6.71
N ALA A 225 -4.56 13.83 6.59
CA ALA A 225 -5.21 14.16 5.32
C ALA A 225 -4.22 14.82 4.35
N VAL A 226 -3.41 15.77 4.85
CA VAL A 226 -2.39 16.44 4.03
C VAL A 226 -1.32 15.46 3.57
N PHE A 227 -0.82 14.60 4.45
CA PHE A 227 0.18 13.59 4.10
C PHE A 227 -0.36 12.59 3.08
N TYR A 228 -1.59 12.12 3.27
CA TYR A 228 -2.25 11.20 2.35
C TYR A 228 -2.41 11.79 0.95
N HIS A 229 -2.94 13.02 0.84
CA HIS A 229 -3.11 13.70 -0.45
C HIS A 229 -1.78 14.05 -1.10
N LEU A 230 -0.77 14.43 -0.32
CA LEU A 230 0.58 14.67 -0.81
C LEU A 230 1.15 13.43 -1.48
N LEU A 231 1.13 12.28 -0.82
CA LEU A 231 1.64 11.03 -1.39
C LEU A 231 0.79 10.54 -2.57
N ALA A 232 -0.54 10.68 -2.49
CA ALA A 232 -1.42 10.32 -3.60
C ALA A 232 -1.13 11.13 -4.87
N ALA A 233 -0.77 12.41 -4.72
CA ALA A 233 -0.43 13.31 -5.83
C ALA A 233 1.01 13.18 -6.32
N GLU A 234 1.94 12.66 -5.50
CA GLU A 234 3.38 12.69 -5.75
C GLU A 234 3.98 11.27 -5.83
N PRO A 235 4.12 10.69 -7.04
CA PRO A 235 4.53 9.29 -7.22
C PRO A 235 5.88 8.96 -6.61
N LEU A 236 6.84 9.90 -6.64
CA LEU A 236 8.15 9.69 -6.02
C LEU A 236 8.03 9.56 -4.49
N ALA A 237 7.20 10.40 -3.86
CA ALA A 237 6.98 10.35 -2.41
C ALA A 237 6.26 9.06 -2.01
N ALA A 238 5.23 8.66 -2.77
CA ALA A 238 4.54 7.38 -2.55
C ALA A 238 5.48 6.17 -2.67
N ARG A 239 6.39 6.16 -3.66
CA ARG A 239 7.39 5.09 -3.80
C ARG A 239 8.38 5.05 -2.65
N VAL A 240 8.79 6.22 -2.14
CA VAL A 240 9.62 6.29 -0.92
C VAL A 240 8.87 5.71 0.28
N ALA A 241 7.58 6.02 0.44
CA ALA A 241 6.77 5.46 1.51
C ALA A 241 6.64 3.93 1.38
N ASP A 242 6.27 3.44 0.21
CA ASP A 242 5.93 2.04 -0.04
C ASP A 242 7.15 1.11 -0.10
N ASP A 243 8.22 1.51 -0.76
CA ASP A 243 9.34 0.62 -1.06
C ASP A 243 10.55 0.84 -0.15
N LEU A 244 10.56 1.93 0.63
CA LEU A 244 11.70 2.27 1.46
C LEU A 244 11.31 2.43 2.93
N VAL A 245 10.39 3.33 3.25
CA VAL A 245 9.98 3.60 4.65
C VAL A 245 9.23 2.43 5.25
N TRP A 246 8.21 1.92 4.57
CA TRP A 246 7.40 0.81 5.07
C TRP A 246 8.23 -0.46 5.34
N PRO A 247 9.10 -0.95 4.43
CA PRO A 247 9.97 -2.09 4.71
C PRO A 247 11.00 -1.84 5.82
N ALA A 248 11.38 -0.59 6.05
CA ALA A 248 12.31 -0.19 7.10
C ALA A 248 11.64 0.08 8.46
N LEU A 249 10.31 -0.05 8.57
CA LEU A 249 9.57 0.17 9.82
C LEU A 249 10.12 -0.63 11.01
N PRO A 250 10.52 -1.92 10.88
CA PRO A 250 11.13 -2.66 11.99
C PRO A 250 12.46 -2.09 12.47
N LEU A 251 13.20 -1.39 11.60
CA LEU A 251 14.46 -0.72 11.95
C LEU A 251 14.22 0.66 12.57
N GLY A 252 13.06 1.26 12.28
CA GLY A 252 12.63 2.56 12.78
C GLY A 252 13.47 3.75 12.31
N ARG A 253 14.31 3.55 11.28
CA ARG A 253 15.21 4.59 10.77
C ARG A 253 15.65 4.34 9.32
N LEU A 254 15.90 5.42 8.60
CA LEU A 254 16.53 5.45 7.27
C LEU A 254 17.56 6.57 7.17
N SER A 255 18.73 6.27 6.62
CA SER A 255 19.72 7.32 6.35
C SER A 255 19.31 8.17 5.15
N ARG A 256 19.75 9.44 5.16
CA ARG A 256 19.62 10.36 4.03
C ARG A 256 20.27 9.80 2.76
N GLU A 257 21.38 9.10 2.92
CA GLU A 257 22.06 8.38 1.84
C GLU A 257 21.18 7.27 1.22
N ALA A 258 20.51 6.45 2.04
CA ALA A 258 19.63 5.41 1.52
C ALA A 258 18.47 6.00 0.70
N ILE A 259 17.88 7.10 1.16
CA ILE A 259 16.83 7.82 0.43
C ILE A 259 17.39 8.45 -0.85
N ARG A 260 18.59 9.05 -0.80
CA ARG A 260 19.29 9.60 -1.98
C ARG A 260 19.50 8.53 -3.04
N ASP A 261 20.04 7.39 -2.67
CA ASP A 261 20.36 6.31 -3.59
C ASP A 261 19.09 5.65 -4.16
N PHE A 262 18.00 5.62 -3.38
CA PHE A 262 16.68 5.24 -3.88
C PHE A 262 16.14 6.23 -4.92
N VAL A 263 16.17 7.53 -4.63
CA VAL A 263 15.72 8.58 -5.55
C VAL A 263 16.52 8.55 -6.86
N LEU A 264 17.84 8.44 -6.80
CA LEU A 264 18.71 8.37 -7.98
C LEU A 264 18.51 7.09 -8.80
N ARG A 265 18.07 5.99 -8.19
CA ARG A 265 17.68 4.80 -8.97
C ARG A 265 16.42 5.01 -9.78
N LEU A 266 15.48 5.80 -9.28
CA LEU A 266 14.23 6.13 -9.98
C LEU A 266 14.41 7.28 -10.99
N LEU A 267 15.32 8.22 -10.68
CA LEU A 267 15.61 9.41 -11.47
C LEU A 267 17.13 9.57 -11.65
N PRO A 268 17.76 8.79 -12.55
CA PRO A 268 19.23 8.74 -12.68
C PRO A 268 19.86 10.05 -13.17
N ASP A 269 19.13 10.82 -13.98
CA ASP A 269 19.62 12.08 -14.56
C ASP A 269 19.38 13.31 -13.65
N LEU A 270 18.98 13.09 -12.39
CA LEU A 270 18.63 14.17 -11.49
C LEU A 270 19.87 14.93 -11.00
N GLY A 271 19.99 16.20 -11.41
CA GLY A 271 21.08 17.07 -10.98
C GLY A 271 21.12 17.30 -9.46
N ALA A 272 22.32 17.52 -8.91
CA ALA A 272 22.58 17.62 -7.47
C ALA A 272 21.71 18.67 -6.73
N ALA A 273 21.47 19.83 -7.36
CA ALA A 273 20.64 20.89 -6.77
C ALA A 273 19.17 20.46 -6.64
N SER A 274 18.64 19.74 -7.63
CA SER A 274 17.28 19.20 -7.60
C SER A 274 17.17 18.05 -6.61
N LEU A 275 18.15 17.15 -6.58
CA LEU A 275 18.23 16.08 -5.58
C LEU A 275 18.20 16.61 -4.15
N LYS A 276 18.96 17.68 -3.86
CA LYS A 276 18.94 18.32 -2.54
C LYS A 276 17.53 18.80 -2.16
N LYS A 277 16.79 19.41 -3.10
CA LYS A 277 15.41 19.87 -2.88
C LYS A 277 14.45 18.71 -2.67
N VAL A 278 14.60 17.63 -3.44
CA VAL A 278 13.78 16.42 -3.31
C VAL A 278 13.98 15.79 -1.93
N LEU A 279 15.23 15.60 -1.51
CA LEU A 279 15.52 15.07 -0.17
C LEU A 279 14.96 15.98 0.92
N HIS A 280 15.11 17.30 0.80
CA HIS A 280 14.52 18.23 1.75
C HIS A 280 12.99 18.12 1.81
N ALA A 281 12.31 18.05 0.66
CA ALA A 281 10.86 17.90 0.58
C ALA A 281 10.36 16.60 1.23
N ILE A 282 11.05 15.48 1.01
CA ILE A 282 10.73 14.19 1.64
C ILE A 282 10.85 14.29 3.17
N PHE A 283 11.99 14.75 3.68
CA PHE A 283 12.21 14.84 5.12
C PHE A 283 11.25 15.83 5.80
N ASN A 284 10.99 16.97 5.16
CA ASN A 284 10.01 17.95 5.62
C ASN A 284 8.60 17.34 5.69
N ALA A 285 8.15 16.63 4.65
CA ALA A 285 6.83 16.03 4.62
C ALA A 285 6.62 15.08 5.80
N TYR A 286 7.58 14.16 6.06
CA TYR A 286 7.50 13.25 7.19
C TYR A 286 7.52 13.97 8.54
N THR A 287 8.35 15.02 8.68
CA THR A 287 8.54 15.73 9.95
C THR A 287 7.39 16.67 10.29
N ILE A 288 6.98 17.51 9.33
CA ILE A 288 5.92 18.51 9.50
C ILE A 288 4.54 17.84 9.64
N LEU A 289 4.33 16.70 8.97
CA LEU A 289 3.06 16.00 8.97
C LEU A 289 2.99 14.86 9.98
N GLY A 290 3.94 14.82 10.93
CA GLY A 290 3.84 14.00 12.14
C GLY A 290 4.02 12.49 11.94
N VAL A 291 4.56 12.05 10.79
CA VAL A 291 4.78 10.61 10.48
C VAL A 291 6.17 10.13 10.92
N GLY A 292 7.14 11.05 10.95
CA GLY A 292 8.50 10.77 11.38
C GLY A 292 9.18 11.99 11.97
N ALA A 293 10.44 11.83 12.34
CA ALA A 293 11.29 12.90 12.83
C ALA A 293 12.66 12.85 12.14
N GLU A 294 13.16 13.99 11.70
CA GLU A 294 14.51 14.14 11.17
C GLU A 294 15.53 14.38 12.29
N ASP A 295 16.63 13.63 12.27
CA ASP A 295 17.82 13.84 13.09
C ASP A 295 19.04 13.95 12.15
N ARG A 296 19.42 15.19 11.79
CA ARG A 296 20.53 15.61 10.89
C ARG A 296 20.65 14.83 9.57
N GLU A 297 21.01 13.55 9.64
CA GLU A 297 21.27 12.63 8.52
C GLU A 297 20.32 11.42 8.47
N VAL A 298 19.38 11.30 9.40
CA VAL A 298 18.53 10.12 9.57
C VAL A 298 17.06 10.53 9.72
N LEU A 299 16.18 9.89 8.94
CA LEU A 299 14.74 9.93 9.14
C LEU A 299 14.37 8.80 10.11
N ARG A 300 13.80 9.14 11.26
CA ARG A 300 13.34 8.20 12.29
C ARG A 300 11.82 8.12 12.27
N PHE A 301 11.29 6.93 12.45
CA PHE A 301 9.86 6.67 12.43
C PHE A 301 9.58 5.37 13.18
N GLN A 302 8.36 5.21 13.65
CA GLN A 302 7.89 4.01 14.32
C GLN A 302 6.39 3.90 14.11
N ALA A 303 5.81 2.73 14.40
CA ALA A 303 4.37 2.64 14.46
C ALA A 303 3.85 3.59 15.55
N HIS A 304 2.86 4.41 15.24
CA HIS A 304 2.38 5.45 16.17
C HIS A 304 0.84 5.58 16.14
N PRO A 305 0.21 6.12 17.19
CA PRO A 305 -1.18 6.51 17.13
C PRO A 305 -1.37 7.75 16.26
N GLY A 306 -2.54 7.89 15.64
CA GLY A 306 -2.99 9.14 15.00
C GLY A 306 -4.08 9.85 15.81
N THR A 307 -4.84 10.71 15.13
CA THR A 307 -6.09 11.30 15.64
C THR A 307 -7.29 10.54 15.10
N LEU A 308 -8.41 10.57 15.81
CA LEU A 308 -9.65 9.92 15.36
C LEU A 308 -10.20 10.59 14.09
N GLU A 309 -10.12 11.92 14.02
CA GLU A 309 -10.48 12.77 12.89
C GLU A 309 -9.63 12.47 11.66
N GLY A 310 -8.31 12.34 11.85
CA GLY A 310 -7.39 11.96 10.79
C GLY A 310 -7.71 10.56 10.25
N LEU A 311 -7.96 9.59 11.14
CA LEU A 311 -8.39 8.24 10.74
C LEU A 311 -9.70 8.29 9.95
N LEU A 312 -10.72 8.96 10.48
CA LEU A 312 -12.01 9.12 9.82
C LEU A 312 -11.82 9.59 8.37
N TYR A 313 -11.05 10.66 8.20
CA TYR A 313 -10.83 11.26 6.88
C TYR A 313 -10.14 10.30 5.92
N VAL A 314 -9.00 9.73 6.33
CA VAL A 314 -8.17 8.89 5.45
C VAL A 314 -8.86 7.55 5.17
N LEU A 315 -9.51 6.95 6.17
CA LEU A 315 -10.28 5.72 6.01
C LEU A 315 -11.38 5.90 4.97
N THR A 316 -12.16 6.98 5.08
CA THR A 316 -13.27 7.23 4.15
C THR A 316 -12.83 7.78 2.79
N ALA A 317 -11.61 8.34 2.69
CA ALA A 317 -10.97 8.67 1.42
C ALA A 317 -10.55 7.41 0.64
N GLU A 318 -10.00 6.43 1.35
CA GLU A 318 -9.42 5.23 0.73
C GLU A 318 -10.46 4.16 0.43
N PHE A 319 -11.43 3.99 1.32
CA PHE A 319 -12.57 3.10 1.14
C PHE A 319 -13.78 3.92 0.68
N ALA A 320 -13.64 4.50 -0.51
CA ALA A 320 -14.58 5.46 -1.07
C ALA A 320 -15.89 4.77 -1.48
N GLY A 321 -16.84 4.68 -0.54
CA GLY A 321 -18.21 4.27 -0.80
C GLY A 321 -18.75 3.30 0.25
N PRO A 322 -20.09 3.12 0.30
CA PRO A 322 -20.69 2.15 1.20
C PRO A 322 -20.24 0.73 0.86
N GLY A 323 -19.71 0.00 1.84
CA GLY A 323 -19.12 -1.29 1.58
C GLY A 323 -18.66 -2.02 2.84
N MET A 324 -18.50 -3.34 2.69
CA MET A 324 -17.90 -4.21 3.68
C MET A 324 -16.44 -4.44 3.32
N HIS A 325 -15.54 -4.19 4.26
CA HIS A 325 -14.10 -4.25 4.07
C HIS A 325 -13.45 -5.14 5.11
N THR A 326 -12.41 -5.87 4.71
CA THR A 326 -11.67 -6.75 5.60
C THR A 326 -10.53 -6.01 6.30
N PHE A 327 -10.16 -6.47 7.48
CA PHE A 327 -9.01 -5.91 8.20
C PHE A 327 -7.71 -6.20 7.45
N GLU A 328 -7.62 -7.30 6.72
CA GLU A 328 -6.48 -7.62 5.87
C GLU A 328 -6.28 -6.54 4.78
N ARG A 329 -7.37 -6.10 4.14
CA ARG A 329 -7.32 -5.01 3.16
C ARG A 329 -6.87 -3.70 3.81
N LEU A 330 -7.40 -3.37 4.99
CA LEU A 330 -6.96 -2.19 5.77
C LEU A 330 -5.48 -2.28 6.19
N GLU A 331 -5.00 -3.47 6.55
CA GLU A 331 -3.63 -3.64 7.00
C GLU A 331 -2.60 -3.58 5.86
N ALA A 332 -3.01 -3.87 4.63
CA ALA A 332 -2.21 -3.77 3.41
C ALA A 332 -2.33 -2.39 2.71
N SER A 333 -3.24 -1.56 3.19
CA SER A 333 -3.72 -0.34 2.54
C SER A 333 -2.69 0.82 2.63
N PRO A 334 -2.62 1.72 1.63
CA PRO A 334 -1.90 3.00 1.71
C PRO A 334 -2.03 3.73 3.05
N LEU A 335 -3.23 3.89 3.61
CA LEU A 335 -3.47 4.51 4.92
C LEU A 335 -2.51 3.98 5.97
N ARG A 336 -2.40 2.65 6.11
CA ARG A 336 -1.52 2.06 7.13
C ARG A 336 -0.05 2.13 6.73
N ARG A 337 0.26 1.89 5.45
CA ARG A 337 1.65 1.87 4.97
C ARG A 337 2.30 3.25 4.98
N TRP A 338 1.53 4.30 4.72
CA TRP A 338 1.99 5.67 4.59
C TRP A 338 2.02 6.38 5.94
N LEU A 339 0.94 6.28 6.72
CA LEU A 339 0.83 6.98 8.00
C LEU A 339 1.43 6.20 9.17
N LEU A 340 1.92 4.98 8.92
CA LEU A 340 2.59 4.14 9.91
C LEU A 340 1.76 3.94 11.19
N TRP A 341 0.44 3.90 11.06
CA TRP A 341 -0.42 3.78 12.22
C TRP A 341 -0.34 2.41 12.88
N ASP A 342 -0.31 2.43 14.22
CA ASP A 342 -0.30 1.22 15.04
C ASP A 342 -1.55 0.37 14.78
N ARG A 343 -1.35 -0.95 14.71
CA ARG A 343 -2.44 -1.90 14.38
C ARG A 343 -3.51 -1.89 15.45
N ASP A 344 -3.11 -1.99 16.71
CA ASP A 344 -4.07 -2.10 17.80
C ASP A 344 -4.80 -0.77 18.02
N TRP A 345 -4.11 0.36 17.84
CA TRP A 345 -4.73 1.67 17.78
C TRP A 345 -5.80 1.76 16.69
N LEU A 346 -5.50 1.33 15.46
CA LEU A 346 -6.47 1.30 14.36
C LEU A 346 -7.73 0.50 14.72
N ARG A 347 -7.58 -0.70 15.29
CA ARG A 347 -8.72 -1.53 15.70
C ARG A 347 -9.59 -0.83 16.74
N ARG A 348 -8.97 -0.22 17.75
CA ARG A 348 -9.70 0.54 18.79
C ARG A 348 -10.44 1.73 18.20
N GLN A 349 -9.81 2.45 17.28
CA GLN A 349 -10.46 3.62 16.67
C GLN A 349 -11.59 3.24 15.72
N LEU A 350 -11.51 2.11 15.02
CA LEU A 350 -12.66 1.60 14.27
C LEU A 350 -13.86 1.32 15.17
N ALA A 351 -13.62 0.78 16.37
CA ALA A 351 -14.68 0.60 17.37
C ALA A 351 -15.22 1.95 17.88
N ASN A 352 -14.37 2.97 18.07
CA ASN A 352 -14.83 4.32 18.43
C ASN A 352 -15.68 4.95 17.31
N LEU A 353 -15.29 4.77 16.04
CA LEU A 353 -16.09 5.18 14.89
C LEU A 353 -17.41 4.41 14.79
N ALA A 354 -17.44 3.16 15.26
CA ALA A 354 -18.67 2.37 15.35
C ALA A 354 -19.63 2.90 16.42
N ASP A 355 -19.13 3.24 17.62
CA ASP A 355 -19.95 3.86 18.67
C ASP A 355 -20.51 5.22 18.25
N LEU A 356 -19.79 5.93 17.37
CA LEU A 356 -20.23 7.18 16.76
C LEU A 356 -21.12 7.00 15.52
N GLY A 357 -21.43 5.74 15.15
CA GLY A 357 -22.32 5.39 14.03
C GLY A 357 -21.73 5.65 12.64
N VAL A 358 -20.44 5.94 12.54
CA VAL A 358 -19.74 6.08 11.24
C VAL A 358 -19.45 4.69 10.64
N VAL A 359 -19.13 3.71 11.49
CA VAL A 359 -18.98 2.31 11.11
C VAL A 359 -20.21 1.55 11.60
N SER A 360 -20.93 0.85 10.73
CA SER A 360 -22.20 0.21 11.11
C SER A 360 -22.01 -1.14 11.79
N LYS A 361 -20.92 -1.85 11.48
CA LYS A 361 -20.59 -3.16 12.06
C LYS A 361 -19.09 -3.36 12.09
N VAL A 362 -18.58 -3.87 13.22
CA VAL A 362 -17.25 -4.47 13.33
C VAL A 362 -17.47 -5.91 13.77
N SER A 363 -16.99 -6.86 12.96
CA SER A 363 -17.15 -8.29 13.22
C SER A 363 -15.77 -8.92 13.31
N GLU A 364 -15.50 -9.58 14.44
CA GLU A 364 -14.33 -10.41 14.67
C GLU A 364 -14.84 -11.80 15.08
N ILE A 365 -15.21 -12.63 14.09
CA ILE A 365 -15.69 -14.00 14.35
C ILE A 365 -14.78 -14.96 13.58
N ASP A 366 -14.32 -16.02 14.25
CA ASP A 366 -13.43 -17.06 13.72
C ASP A 366 -12.16 -16.48 13.05
N SER A 367 -12.04 -16.62 11.73
CA SER A 367 -10.93 -16.13 10.90
C SER A 367 -11.28 -14.86 10.12
N LEU A 368 -12.53 -14.36 10.19
CA LEU A 368 -12.99 -13.23 9.39
C LEU A 368 -13.10 -11.97 10.24
N ARG A 369 -12.23 -11.00 9.98
CA ARG A 369 -12.26 -9.67 10.58
C ARG A 369 -12.70 -8.65 9.54
N GLN A 370 -13.83 -8.00 9.77
CA GLN A 370 -14.40 -7.04 8.81
C GLN A 370 -15.09 -5.86 9.49
N PHE A 371 -15.14 -4.75 8.78
CA PHE A 371 -15.90 -3.56 9.15
C PHE A 371 -16.76 -3.08 7.98
N THR A 372 -17.85 -2.37 8.27
CA THR A 372 -18.77 -1.87 7.24
C THR A 372 -18.87 -0.35 7.34
N LEU A 373 -18.58 0.33 6.23
CA LEU A 373 -18.83 1.75 6.04
C LEU A 373 -20.20 1.89 5.34
N PRO A 374 -21.20 2.54 5.95
CA PRO A 374 -22.52 2.70 5.35
C PRO A 374 -22.64 3.97 4.48
N PHE A 375 -21.62 4.83 4.46
CA PHE A 375 -21.68 6.18 3.88
C PHE A 375 -20.54 6.41 2.89
N ASP A 376 -20.77 7.30 1.92
CA ASP A 376 -19.68 7.95 1.20
C ASP A 376 -18.89 8.88 2.12
N GLN A 377 -17.73 9.35 1.65
CA GLN A 377 -16.82 10.18 2.43
C GLN A 377 -17.46 11.45 2.99
N MET A 378 -18.21 12.20 2.17
CA MET A 378 -18.81 13.47 2.60
C MET A 378 -19.90 13.22 3.65
N THR A 379 -20.73 12.20 3.42
CA THR A 379 -21.81 11.82 4.34
C THR A 379 -21.24 11.32 5.68
N ALA A 380 -20.17 10.52 5.66
CA ALA A 380 -19.48 10.08 6.88
C ALA A 380 -18.90 11.26 7.69
N LEU A 381 -18.27 12.22 7.02
CA LEU A 381 -17.74 13.42 7.68
C LEU A 381 -18.86 14.25 8.31
N ARG A 382 -19.96 14.50 7.58
CA ARG A 382 -21.12 15.21 8.15
C ARG A 382 -21.68 14.48 9.35
N HIS A 383 -21.93 13.18 9.20
CA HIS A 383 -22.43 12.34 10.28
C HIS A 383 -21.56 12.45 11.53
N TYR A 384 -20.23 12.40 11.40
CA TYR A 384 -19.31 12.53 12.53
C TYR A 384 -19.29 13.94 13.14
N PHE A 385 -19.09 14.98 12.33
CA PHE A 385 -18.92 16.36 12.84
C PHE A 385 -20.22 16.97 13.37
N GLU A 386 -21.37 16.53 12.88
CA GLU A 386 -22.70 16.96 13.34
C GLU A 386 -23.24 16.08 14.47
N ASN A 387 -22.54 15.01 14.84
CA ASN A 387 -22.96 14.12 15.91
C ASN A 387 -22.88 14.83 17.28
N PRO A 388 -24.00 15.03 17.98
CA PRO A 388 -24.01 15.70 19.29
C PRO A 388 -23.26 14.91 20.37
N ARG A 389 -23.02 13.61 20.16
CA ARG A 389 -22.32 12.74 21.11
C ARG A 389 -20.80 12.80 20.97
N ARG A 390 -20.24 13.43 19.93
CA ARG A 390 -18.79 13.45 19.62
C ARG A 390 -17.90 13.86 20.80
N GLY A 391 -18.33 14.83 21.61
CA GLY A 391 -17.59 15.29 22.80
C GLY A 391 -17.89 14.54 24.10
N THR A 392 -18.80 13.56 24.07
CA THR A 392 -19.31 12.86 25.26
C THR A 392 -19.02 11.36 25.27
N VAL A 393 -18.69 10.78 24.12
CA VAL A 393 -18.29 9.37 24.03
C VAL A 393 -16.89 9.24 24.61
N ALA A 394 -16.75 8.42 25.65
CA ALA A 394 -15.44 8.06 26.19
C ALA A 394 -14.70 7.25 25.12
N LEU A 395 -13.71 7.87 24.47
CA LEU A 395 -12.89 7.21 23.47
C LEU A 395 -12.06 6.11 24.13
N ARG A 396 -11.96 4.95 23.49
CA ARG A 396 -11.09 3.84 23.91
C ARG A 396 -9.62 4.22 23.66
N GLU A 397 -9.05 5.07 24.52
CA GLU A 397 -7.67 5.58 24.40
C GLU A 397 -6.64 4.72 25.17
N LYS A 398 -7.08 3.85 26.07
CA LYS A 398 -6.20 2.97 26.88
C LYS A 398 -6.59 1.49 26.73
N PRO A 399 -5.61 0.58 26.86
CA PRO A 399 -5.81 -0.87 26.74
C PRO A 399 -6.77 -1.44 27.77
#